data_AF-A0A7C6Y355-F1
#
_entry.id   AF-A0A7C6Y355-F1
#
_cell.length_a   1.000
_cell.length_b   1.000
_cell.length_c   1.000
_cell.angle_alpha   90.00
_cell.angle_beta   90.00
_cell.angle_gamma   90.00
#
_symmetry.space_group_name_H-M   'P 1'
#
loop_
_entity.id
_entity.type
_entity.pdbx_description
1 polymer ?
#
loop_
_entity_poly.entity_id
_entity_poly.type
_entity_poly.pdbx_seq_one_letter_code
_entity_poly.pdbx_strand_id
1 'polypeptide(L)'
;MKKLTSLIIKYPVKILLVTLVILIVLAIGITKIKLKTGNDTLISANSDIYKNNEAYQNEFGKDPIILIFDEDERFEPATLKFMNKLQGDIENLEGIFAINSPVTVMKQIGKKMYTETEAGLTTMAEGLSTISNQLRMLGEQLVSTSSSDLPDLDGLASNMQQLISAQNQLEMSLVNIFDAINMMQNMVTGLDNDLNILKSQIEGDPLLVDELEQINTVIDNVNILNISLSQITSQDGIKIIPTQTVQVLSNILITLSTLSTKLNNQIEAMQTLSNALIGIGNNLSNLSVNLSQIQNNFNTFKPGFPTSDETIHFMTYEDNELRDNFKGFVVSETQIRMVIILNGDVTGEQIDIISDTLNNRLLLEEKEDEVLISGKPILDRSIKSSMMDSMKFMMLSAILIMILILVLIYKVRMRILPIIMVLMAVVGTIGIMGWLSIGLTMVSMAVFPVLIGLGIDYFIQFQTRYEEERGRL
;
A
#
# COMPACT_ATOMS: atom_id res chain seq x y z
N MET A 1 -51.75 -47.57 -15.56
CA MET A 1 -51.94 -47.51 -14.09
C MET A 1 -52.06 -48.87 -13.41
N LYS A 2 -52.91 -49.82 -13.86
CA LYS A 2 -53.12 -51.12 -13.17
C LYS A 2 -51.85 -51.92 -12.80
N LYS A 3 -50.83 -51.95 -13.68
CA LYS A 3 -49.54 -52.62 -13.41
C LYS A 3 -48.75 -51.97 -12.26
N LEU A 4 -48.75 -50.63 -12.19
CA LEU A 4 -48.06 -49.87 -11.14
C LEU A 4 -48.77 -50.08 -9.79
N THR A 5 -50.10 -50.04 -9.78
CA THR A 5 -50.91 -50.32 -8.59
C THR A 5 -50.68 -51.73 -8.07
N SER A 6 -50.65 -52.75 -8.94
CA SER A 6 -50.36 -54.13 -8.53
C SER A 6 -48.96 -54.29 -7.95
N LEU A 7 -47.98 -53.51 -8.42
CA LEU A 7 -46.61 -53.52 -7.90
C LEU A 7 -46.55 -52.93 -6.48
N ILE A 8 -47.25 -51.81 -6.27
CA ILE A 8 -47.35 -51.10 -4.98
C ILE A 8 -47.98 -51.99 -3.91
N ILE A 9 -49.09 -52.64 -4.24
CA ILE A 9 -49.80 -53.52 -3.32
C ILE A 9 -49.00 -54.80 -3.02
N LYS A 10 -48.25 -55.32 -3.99
CA LYS A 10 -47.49 -56.58 -3.83
C LYS A 10 -46.20 -56.42 -3.01
N TYR A 11 -45.54 -55.26 -3.07
CA TYR A 11 -44.27 -55.02 -2.38
C TYR A 11 -44.22 -53.67 -1.61
N PRO A 12 -45.13 -53.43 -0.65
CA PRO A 12 -45.28 -52.11 -0.02
C PRO A 12 -44.03 -51.67 0.74
N VAL A 13 -43.40 -52.56 1.51
CA VAL A 13 -42.19 -52.24 2.30
C VAL A 13 -41.00 -51.91 1.41
N LYS A 14 -40.80 -52.66 0.31
CA LYS A 14 -39.69 -52.41 -0.63
C LYS A 14 -39.84 -51.05 -1.31
N ILE A 15 -41.07 -50.66 -1.63
CA ILE A 15 -41.35 -49.37 -2.28
C ILE A 15 -41.12 -48.21 -1.32
N LEU A 16 -41.54 -48.33 -0.06
CA LEU A 16 -41.21 -47.32 0.95
C LEU A 16 -39.69 -47.18 1.15
N LEU A 17 -38.95 -48.28 1.16
CA LEU A 17 -37.49 -48.26 1.27
C LEU A 17 -36.86 -47.57 0.06
N VAL A 18 -37.28 -47.89 -1.16
CA VAL A 18 -36.80 -47.22 -2.38
C VAL A 18 -37.10 -45.73 -2.35
N THR A 19 -38.32 -45.33 -1.96
CA THR A 19 -38.69 -43.90 -1.83
C THR A 19 -37.82 -43.19 -0.80
N LEU A 20 -37.54 -43.84 0.35
CA LEU A 20 -36.65 -43.29 1.37
C LEU A 20 -35.23 -43.11 0.83
N VAL A 21 -34.70 -44.09 0.09
CA VAL A 21 -33.38 -44.00 -0.55
C VAL A 21 -33.34 -42.85 -1.57
N ILE A 22 -34.37 -42.71 -2.41
CA ILE A 22 -34.48 -41.58 -3.34
C ILE A 22 -34.46 -40.26 -2.58
N LEU A 23 -35.22 -40.16 -1.49
CA LEU A 23 -35.27 -38.94 -0.69
C LEU A 23 -33.92 -38.61 -0.03
N ILE A 24 -33.17 -39.62 0.43
CA ILE A 24 -31.80 -39.43 0.95
C ILE A 24 -30.88 -38.89 -0.17
N VAL A 25 -30.96 -39.46 -1.38
CA VAL A 25 -30.17 -38.97 -2.53
C VAL A 25 -30.53 -37.53 -2.88
N LEU A 26 -31.82 -37.17 -2.84
CA LEU A 26 -32.26 -35.80 -3.06
C LEU A 26 -31.80 -34.87 -1.92
N ALA A 27 -31.86 -35.31 -0.67
CA ALA A 27 -31.35 -34.56 0.48
C ALA A 27 -29.84 -34.28 0.36
N ILE A 28 -29.04 -35.22 -0.16
CA ILE A 28 -27.62 -34.99 -0.49
C ILE A 28 -27.47 -33.89 -1.56
N GLY A 29 -28.42 -33.77 -2.49
CA GLY A 29 -28.44 -32.69 -3.48
C GLY A 29 -28.54 -31.30 -2.83
N ILE A 30 -29.24 -31.17 -1.70
CA ILE A 30 -29.41 -29.89 -0.99
C ILE A 30 -28.06 -29.29 -0.58
N THR A 31 -27.09 -30.11 -0.16
CA THR A 31 -25.77 -29.63 0.26
C THR A 31 -24.94 -29.06 -0.89
N LYS A 32 -25.34 -29.33 -2.14
CA LYS A 32 -24.67 -28.82 -3.35
C LYS A 32 -25.27 -27.53 -3.88
N ILE A 33 -26.32 -27.00 -3.24
CA ILE A 33 -26.93 -25.75 -3.68
C ILE A 33 -25.97 -24.58 -3.48
N LYS A 34 -25.84 -23.77 -4.53
CA LYS A 34 -25.15 -22.49 -4.50
C LYS A 34 -26.18 -21.37 -4.59
N LEU A 35 -26.09 -20.41 -3.67
CA LEU A 35 -26.83 -19.16 -3.74
C LEU A 35 -26.17 -18.28 -4.81
N LYS A 36 -26.99 -17.73 -5.71
CA LYS A 36 -26.53 -16.82 -6.77
C LYS A 36 -27.11 -15.43 -6.55
N THR A 37 -26.23 -14.46 -6.36
CA THR A 37 -26.56 -13.06 -6.08
C THR A 37 -25.86 -12.07 -7.03
N GLY A 38 -24.92 -12.54 -7.86
CA GLY A 38 -24.06 -11.70 -8.66
C GLY A 38 -24.43 -11.63 -10.15
N ASN A 39 -23.50 -11.10 -10.95
CA ASN A 39 -23.66 -10.92 -12.41
C ASN A 39 -23.84 -12.24 -13.17
N ASP A 40 -23.49 -13.37 -12.56
CA ASP A 40 -23.71 -14.72 -13.08
C ASP A 40 -25.21 -15.11 -13.16
N THR A 41 -26.09 -14.28 -12.59
CA THR A 41 -27.55 -14.37 -12.77
C THR A 41 -28.07 -13.57 -13.97
N LEU A 42 -27.29 -12.60 -14.45
CA LEU A 42 -27.70 -11.65 -15.48
C LEU A 42 -27.04 -11.93 -16.84
N ILE A 43 -25.84 -12.50 -16.83
CA ILE A 43 -25.03 -12.77 -18.03
C ILE A 43 -24.69 -14.26 -18.10
N SER A 44 -24.81 -14.85 -19.28
CA SER A 44 -24.46 -16.26 -19.51
C SER A 44 -22.96 -16.49 -19.40
N ALA A 45 -22.57 -17.53 -18.66
CA ALA A 45 -21.17 -17.96 -18.50
C ALA A 45 -20.49 -18.31 -19.84
N ASN A 46 -21.27 -18.63 -20.87
CA ASN A 46 -20.72 -18.96 -22.20
C ASN A 46 -20.44 -17.73 -23.07
N SER A 47 -20.91 -16.55 -22.67
CA SER A 47 -20.70 -15.32 -23.45
C SER A 47 -19.25 -14.86 -23.43
N ASP A 48 -18.81 -14.24 -24.52
CA ASP A 48 -17.44 -13.70 -24.61
C ASP A 48 -17.21 -12.59 -23.58
N ILE A 49 -18.25 -11.80 -23.27
CA ILE A 49 -18.22 -10.76 -22.24
C ILE A 49 -17.89 -11.36 -20.87
N TYR A 50 -18.53 -12.47 -20.50
CA TYR A 50 -18.27 -13.14 -19.23
C TYR A 50 -16.83 -13.65 -19.14
N LYS A 51 -16.37 -14.35 -20.18
CA LYS A 51 -15.00 -14.92 -20.21
C LYS A 51 -13.92 -13.84 -20.20
N ASN A 52 -14.11 -12.77 -20.96
CA ASN A 52 -13.17 -11.64 -20.99
C ASN A 52 -13.12 -10.92 -19.62
N ASN A 53 -14.27 -10.76 -18.97
CA ASN A 53 -14.31 -10.18 -17.63
C ASN A 53 -13.67 -11.09 -16.58
N GLU A 54 -13.88 -12.41 -16.65
CA GLU A 54 -13.23 -13.38 -15.76
C GLU A 54 -11.71 -13.39 -15.96
N ALA A 55 -11.23 -13.37 -17.20
CA ALA A 55 -9.79 -13.26 -17.50
C ALA A 55 -9.20 -11.97 -16.92
N TYR A 56 -9.89 -10.83 -17.11
CA TYR A 56 -9.47 -9.55 -16.54
C TYR A 56 -9.40 -9.60 -15.00
N GLN A 57 -10.41 -10.15 -14.34
CA GLN A 57 -10.44 -10.22 -12.86
C GLN A 57 -9.35 -11.16 -12.30
N ASN A 58 -8.99 -12.21 -13.03
CA ASN A 58 -7.90 -13.10 -12.64
C ASN A 58 -6.51 -12.46 -12.76
N GLU A 59 -6.32 -11.55 -13.71
CA GLU A 59 -5.03 -10.88 -13.94
C GLU A 59 -4.87 -9.60 -13.10
N PHE A 60 -5.93 -8.81 -12.95
CA PHE A 60 -5.89 -7.46 -12.36
C PHE A 60 -6.64 -7.33 -11.03
N GLY A 61 -7.19 -8.44 -10.52
CA GLY A 61 -8.00 -8.46 -9.31
C GLY A 61 -9.49 -8.28 -9.56
N LYS A 62 -10.28 -8.76 -8.60
CA LYS A 62 -11.74 -8.78 -8.63
C LYS A 62 -12.33 -7.51 -8.04
N ASP A 63 -13.67 -7.43 -8.08
CA ASP A 63 -14.47 -6.38 -7.46
C ASP A 63 -13.97 -6.04 -6.04
N PRO A 64 -13.66 -4.76 -5.77
CA PRO A 64 -12.99 -4.37 -4.53
C PRO A 64 -13.96 -4.25 -3.34
N ILE A 65 -13.40 -4.31 -2.15
CA ILE A 65 -13.99 -3.80 -0.91
C ILE A 65 -13.56 -2.33 -0.78
N ILE A 66 -14.51 -1.44 -0.48
CA ILE A 66 -14.27 0.00 -0.37
C ILE A 66 -14.59 0.43 1.06
N LEU A 67 -13.67 1.13 1.70
CA LEU A 67 -13.89 1.77 2.99
C LEU A 67 -13.88 3.28 2.79
N ILE A 68 -14.88 3.95 3.35
CA ILE A 68 -14.96 5.41 3.40
C ILE A 68 -14.83 5.80 4.85
N PHE A 69 -13.84 6.63 5.16
CA PHE A 69 -13.59 7.18 6.48
C PHE A 69 -14.19 8.58 6.50
N ASP A 70 -15.09 8.84 7.45
CA ASP A 70 -15.69 10.15 7.70
C ASP A 70 -14.95 10.82 8.86
N GLU A 71 -14.36 11.98 8.60
CA GLU A 71 -13.44 12.69 9.49
C GLU A 71 -13.91 14.14 9.68
N ASP A 72 -13.49 14.82 10.75
CA ASP A 72 -13.74 16.26 10.85
C ASP A 72 -12.89 17.03 9.83
N GLU A 73 -11.63 16.60 9.64
CA GLU A 73 -10.70 17.09 8.63
C GLU A 73 -10.03 15.92 7.88
N ARG A 74 -9.90 16.02 6.55
CA ARG A 74 -9.27 14.95 5.75
C ARG A 74 -7.80 14.76 6.10
N PHE A 75 -7.38 13.50 6.08
CA PHE A 75 -5.99 13.09 6.30
C PHE A 75 -5.52 13.39 7.72
N GLU A 76 -6.45 13.35 8.68
CA GLU A 76 -6.12 13.46 10.09
C GLU A 76 -5.07 12.40 10.48
N PRO A 77 -4.01 12.77 11.22
CA PRO A 77 -2.96 11.84 11.61
C PRO A 77 -3.49 10.61 12.36
N ALA A 78 -4.52 10.79 13.21
CA ALA A 78 -5.16 9.70 13.93
C ALA A 78 -5.80 8.67 12.98
N THR A 79 -6.54 9.14 11.96
CA THR A 79 -7.17 8.24 11.00
C THR A 79 -6.15 7.57 10.09
N LEU A 80 -5.12 8.27 9.62
CA LEU A 80 -4.05 7.66 8.84
C LEU A 80 -3.27 6.59 9.62
N LYS A 81 -3.03 6.82 10.92
CA LYS A 81 -2.45 5.82 11.83
C LYS A 81 -3.37 4.60 11.95
N PHE A 82 -4.68 4.81 12.09
CA PHE A 82 -5.66 3.73 12.13
C PHE A 82 -5.73 2.94 10.81
N MET A 83 -5.79 3.63 9.67
CA MET A 83 -5.72 3.03 8.34
C MET A 83 -4.46 2.17 8.18
N ASN A 84 -3.33 2.61 8.72
CA ASN A 84 -2.08 1.85 8.67
C ASN A 84 -2.12 0.58 9.52
N LYS A 85 -2.71 0.64 10.73
CA LYS A 85 -2.97 -0.56 11.54
C LYS A 85 -3.87 -1.53 10.78
N LEU A 86 -5.01 -1.04 10.29
CA LEU A 86 -6.00 -1.83 9.56
C LEU A 86 -5.38 -2.51 8.35
N GLN A 87 -4.60 -1.77 7.56
CA GLN A 87 -3.87 -2.31 6.42
C GLN A 87 -2.90 -3.42 6.85
N GLY A 88 -2.14 -3.23 7.93
CA GLY A 88 -1.21 -4.24 8.44
C GLY A 88 -1.90 -5.53 8.89
N ASP A 89 -3.12 -5.46 9.42
CA ASP A 89 -3.88 -6.63 9.85
C ASP A 89 -4.41 -7.46 8.68
N ILE A 90 -4.69 -6.81 7.54
CA ILE A 90 -5.32 -7.46 6.39
C ILE A 90 -4.37 -7.74 5.24
N GLU A 91 -3.24 -7.03 5.10
CA GLU A 91 -2.38 -7.10 3.90
C GLU A 91 -1.79 -8.49 3.63
N ASN A 92 -1.73 -9.34 4.66
CA ASN A 92 -1.22 -10.71 4.58
C ASN A 92 -2.33 -11.77 4.55
N LEU A 93 -3.61 -11.38 4.56
CA LEU A 93 -4.71 -12.32 4.46
C LEU A 93 -4.82 -12.91 3.05
N GLU A 94 -5.13 -14.21 2.97
CA GLU A 94 -5.40 -14.84 1.67
C GLU A 94 -6.60 -14.19 0.99
N GLY A 95 -6.48 -13.97 -0.32
CA GLY A 95 -7.52 -13.35 -1.13
C GLY A 95 -7.37 -11.83 -1.31
N ILE A 96 -6.40 -11.19 -0.64
CA ILE A 96 -6.05 -9.79 -0.87
C ILE A 96 -5.04 -9.73 -2.03
N PHE A 97 -5.36 -8.95 -3.06
CA PHE A 97 -4.49 -8.69 -4.20
C PHE A 97 -3.64 -7.44 -3.97
N ALA A 98 -4.30 -6.33 -3.61
CA ALA A 98 -3.66 -5.05 -3.38
C ALA A 98 -4.51 -4.16 -2.47
N ILE A 99 -3.86 -3.23 -1.77
CA ILE A 99 -4.53 -2.21 -0.96
C ILE A 99 -4.09 -0.85 -1.46
N ASN A 100 -5.06 -0.05 -1.89
CA ASN A 100 -4.88 1.30 -2.39
C ASN A 100 -5.47 2.28 -1.36
N SER A 101 -4.59 3.01 -0.70
CA SER A 101 -4.92 3.94 0.39
C SER A 101 -3.90 5.09 0.45
N PRO A 102 -4.22 6.20 1.15
CA PRO A 102 -3.23 7.23 1.46
C PRO A 102 -1.98 6.64 2.15
N VAL A 103 -2.18 5.65 3.03
CA VAL A 103 -1.10 4.93 3.72
C VAL A 103 -0.19 4.20 2.73
N THR A 104 -0.75 3.55 1.70
CA THR A 104 0.04 2.89 0.66
C THR A 104 0.95 3.90 -0.04
N VAL A 105 0.44 5.08 -0.37
CA VAL A 105 1.23 6.15 -0.99
C VAL A 105 2.31 6.66 -0.04
N MET A 106 2.01 6.87 1.24
CA MET A 106 3.00 7.29 2.23
C MET A 106 4.12 6.26 2.42
N LYS A 107 3.77 4.96 2.49
CA LYS A 107 4.76 3.86 2.54
C LYS A 107 5.64 3.84 1.29
N GLN A 108 5.06 4.10 0.11
CA GLN A 108 5.81 4.18 -1.14
C GLN A 108 6.75 5.40 -1.18
N ILE A 109 6.29 6.57 -0.73
CA ILE A 109 7.14 7.76 -0.57
C ILE A 109 8.28 7.45 0.39
N GLY A 110 7.99 6.88 1.57
CA GLY A 110 9.01 6.48 2.54
C GLY A 110 10.05 5.51 1.96
N LYS A 111 9.60 4.51 1.20
CA LYS A 111 10.50 3.57 0.51
C LYS A 111 11.34 4.24 -0.59
N LYS A 112 10.73 5.16 -1.35
CA LYS A 112 11.42 5.94 -2.38
C LYS A 112 12.49 6.83 -1.74
N MET A 113 12.12 7.61 -0.72
CA MET A 113 13.04 8.44 0.06
C MET A 113 14.20 7.61 0.63
N TYR A 114 13.92 6.43 1.20
CA TYR A 114 14.96 5.51 1.67
C TYR A 114 15.95 5.15 0.55
N THR A 115 15.43 4.71 -0.61
CA THR A 115 16.26 4.27 -1.75
C THR A 115 17.07 5.43 -2.33
N GLU A 116 16.47 6.61 -2.46
CA GLU A 116 17.14 7.83 -2.93
C GLU A 116 18.18 8.32 -1.92
N THR A 117 17.94 8.16 -0.62
CA THR A 117 18.91 8.49 0.43
C THR A 117 20.12 7.57 0.39
N GLU A 118 19.90 6.26 0.26
CA GLU A 118 20.99 5.28 0.15
C GLU A 118 21.86 5.56 -1.08
N ALA A 119 21.22 5.80 -2.23
CA ALA A 119 21.89 6.15 -3.48
C ALA A 119 22.65 7.48 -3.37
N GLY A 120 22.03 8.50 -2.76
CA GLY A 120 22.63 9.81 -2.53
C GLY A 120 23.84 9.74 -1.60
N LEU A 121 23.75 9.00 -0.49
CA LEU A 121 24.87 8.79 0.44
C LEU A 121 26.05 8.09 -0.24
N THR A 122 25.77 7.08 -1.08
CA THR A 122 26.79 6.37 -1.87
C THR A 122 27.48 7.34 -2.84
N THR A 123 26.69 8.08 -3.62
CA THR A 123 27.20 9.02 -4.62
C THR A 123 28.00 10.15 -3.95
N MET A 124 27.56 10.64 -2.79
CA MET A 124 28.33 11.62 -2.01
C MET A 124 29.65 11.04 -1.50
N ALA A 125 29.63 9.84 -0.91
CA ALA A 125 30.83 9.21 -0.39
C ALA A 125 31.87 9.00 -1.51
N GLU A 126 31.45 8.48 -2.66
CA GLU A 126 32.33 8.26 -3.82
C GLU A 126 32.85 9.57 -4.43
N GLY A 127 31.98 10.56 -4.61
CA GLY A 127 32.37 11.87 -5.14
C GLY A 127 33.36 12.60 -4.23
N LEU A 128 33.14 12.58 -2.91
CA LEU A 128 34.07 13.17 -1.94
C LEU A 128 35.39 12.42 -1.88
N SER A 129 35.38 11.09 -2.02
CA SER A 129 36.61 10.27 -2.13
C SER A 129 37.43 10.67 -3.36
N THR A 130 36.75 10.88 -4.48
CA THR A 130 37.38 11.24 -5.75
C THR A 130 38.00 12.63 -5.68
N ILE A 131 37.26 13.62 -5.17
CA ILE A 131 37.79 14.99 -4.97
C ILE A 131 38.95 14.99 -3.97
N SER A 132 38.84 14.22 -2.88
CA SER A 132 39.91 14.04 -1.90
C SER A 132 41.21 13.60 -2.57
N ASN A 133 41.15 12.55 -3.38
CA ASN A 133 42.32 12.02 -4.08
C ASN A 133 42.89 13.03 -5.09
N GLN A 134 42.03 13.71 -5.85
CA GLN A 134 42.45 14.74 -6.81
C GLN A 134 43.14 15.93 -6.12
N LEU A 135 42.61 16.41 -4.99
CA LEU A 135 43.19 17.49 -4.20
C LEU A 135 44.55 17.13 -3.60
N ARG A 136 44.68 15.91 -3.07
CA ARG A 136 45.94 15.44 -2.52
C ARG A 136 47.01 15.30 -3.60
N MET A 137 46.67 14.75 -4.78
CA MET A 137 47.57 14.70 -5.92
C MET A 137 48.01 16.10 -6.37
N LEU A 138 47.08 17.04 -6.47
CA LEU A 138 47.36 18.45 -6.78
C LEU A 138 48.36 19.07 -5.78
N GLY A 139 48.14 18.85 -4.48
CA GLY A 139 49.03 19.34 -3.43
C GLY A 139 50.43 18.71 -3.49
N GLU A 140 50.52 17.39 -3.67
CA GLU A 140 51.81 16.69 -3.80
C GLU A 140 52.60 17.15 -5.05
N GLN A 141 51.90 17.40 -6.16
CA GLN A 141 52.49 17.89 -7.40
C GLN A 141 53.04 19.32 -7.30
N LEU A 142 52.45 20.18 -6.47
CA LEU A 142 52.94 21.55 -6.22
C LEU A 142 54.35 21.58 -5.60
N VAL A 143 54.73 20.55 -4.85
CA VAL A 143 56.04 20.51 -4.16
C VAL A 143 57.05 19.64 -4.91
N SER A 144 56.57 18.67 -5.71
CA SER A 144 57.45 17.84 -6.54
C SER A 144 57.80 18.57 -7.85
N THR A 145 59.08 18.81 -8.10
CA THR A 145 59.60 19.57 -9.27
C THR A 145 59.46 18.82 -10.61
N SER A 146 58.51 17.88 -10.73
CA SER A 146 58.36 16.93 -11.84
C SER A 146 57.17 17.29 -12.72
N SER A 147 57.46 17.79 -13.91
CA SER A 147 56.56 18.45 -14.85
C SER A 147 55.79 17.53 -15.80
N SER A 148 55.28 16.37 -15.37
CA SER A 148 54.86 15.35 -16.34
C SER A 148 53.41 14.84 -16.27
N ASP A 149 52.46 15.55 -15.66
CA ASP A 149 51.05 15.57 -16.11
C ASP A 149 50.23 16.52 -15.21
N LEU A 150 49.60 17.54 -15.82
CA LEU A 150 48.59 18.33 -15.10
C LEU A 150 47.44 17.39 -14.69
N PRO A 151 46.90 17.53 -13.48
CA PRO A 151 45.73 16.76 -13.07
C PRO A 151 44.52 17.11 -13.94
N ASP A 152 43.66 16.13 -14.18
CA ASP A 152 42.47 16.24 -15.03
C ASP A 152 41.42 17.19 -14.40
N LEU A 153 41.53 18.47 -14.73
CA LEU A 153 40.65 19.55 -14.25
C LEU A 153 39.23 19.43 -14.81
N ASP A 154 39.06 18.85 -16.00
CA ASP A 154 37.75 18.60 -16.60
C ASP A 154 37.03 17.46 -15.86
N GLY A 155 37.77 16.42 -15.46
CA GLY A 155 37.28 15.33 -14.60
C GLY A 155 36.85 15.82 -13.22
N LEU A 156 37.58 16.76 -12.62
CA LEU A 156 37.22 17.38 -11.34
C LEU A 156 35.87 18.12 -11.43
N ALA A 157 35.67 18.95 -12.47
CA ALA A 157 34.41 19.67 -12.69
C ALA A 157 33.22 18.71 -12.90
N SER A 158 33.43 17.62 -13.65
CA SER A 158 32.41 16.57 -13.85
C SER A 158 32.01 15.88 -12.54
N ASN A 159 32.97 15.51 -11.71
CA ASN A 159 32.71 14.89 -10.39
C ASN A 159 31.98 15.85 -9.44
N MET A 160 32.26 17.15 -9.53
CA MET A 160 31.52 18.17 -8.79
C MET A 160 30.07 18.29 -9.23
N GLN A 161 29.80 18.24 -10.54
CA GLN A 161 28.43 18.26 -11.06
C GLN A 161 27.61 17.04 -10.58
N GLN A 162 28.27 15.88 -10.46
CA GLN A 162 27.66 14.67 -9.90
C GLN A 162 27.36 14.81 -8.39
N LEU A 163 28.23 15.44 -7.62
CA LEU A 163 27.97 15.74 -6.20
C LEU A 163 26.82 16.72 -5.99
N ILE A 164 26.71 17.76 -6.82
CA ILE A 164 25.56 18.70 -6.81
C ILE A 164 24.27 17.93 -7.09
N SER A 165 24.31 17.00 -8.05
CA SER A 165 23.15 16.18 -8.40
C SER A 165 22.76 15.22 -7.27
N ALA A 166 23.74 14.61 -6.58
CA ALA A 166 23.52 13.76 -5.41
C ALA A 166 22.96 14.54 -4.21
N GLN A 167 23.39 15.79 -4.04
CA GLN A 167 22.88 16.69 -2.99
C GLN A 167 21.40 17.00 -3.19
N ASN A 168 20.97 17.33 -4.41
CA ASN A 168 19.56 17.58 -4.72
C ASN A 168 18.69 16.33 -4.49
N GLN A 169 19.26 15.12 -4.58
CA GLN A 169 18.57 13.88 -4.25
C GLN A 169 18.43 13.66 -2.73
N LEU A 170 19.33 14.24 -1.93
CA LEU A 170 19.35 14.13 -0.46
C LEU A 170 18.57 15.25 0.25
N GLU A 171 18.18 16.31 -0.46
CA GLU A 171 17.31 17.40 0.03
C GLU A 171 16.03 16.90 0.72
N MET A 172 15.59 15.68 0.42
CA MET A 172 14.36 15.11 0.93
C MET A 172 14.49 14.26 2.21
N SER A 173 15.66 14.04 2.84
CA SER A 173 15.75 12.87 3.75
C SER A 173 16.64 12.85 5.00
N LEU A 174 17.39 13.88 5.42
CA LEU A 174 18.36 13.66 6.52
C LEU A 174 18.38 14.67 7.68
N VAL A 175 18.16 14.13 8.88
CA VAL A 175 18.18 14.79 10.21
C VAL A 175 19.57 14.71 10.91
N ASN A 176 20.55 13.94 10.43
CA ASN A 176 21.82 13.71 11.17
C ASN A 176 23.06 14.39 10.54
N ILE A 177 22.88 15.57 9.94
CA ILE A 177 23.91 16.32 9.20
C ILE A 177 24.87 17.12 10.12
N PHE A 178 24.57 17.24 11.42
CA PHE A 178 25.28 18.15 12.34
C PHE A 178 26.77 17.84 12.53
N ASP A 179 27.16 16.58 12.66
CA ASP A 179 28.57 16.21 12.84
C ASP A 179 29.40 16.48 11.58
N ALA A 180 28.80 16.26 10.40
CA ALA A 180 29.43 16.58 9.11
C ALA A 180 29.58 18.10 8.90
N ILE A 181 28.57 18.90 9.28
CA ILE A 181 28.63 20.37 9.22
C ILE A 181 29.71 20.92 10.14
N ASN A 182 29.80 20.42 11.38
CA ASN A 182 30.82 20.87 12.33
C ASN A 182 32.23 20.55 11.82
N MET A 183 32.44 19.39 11.19
CA MET A 183 33.72 19.08 10.54
C MET A 183 34.01 20.03 9.37
N MET A 184 33.01 20.34 8.51
CA MET A 184 33.18 21.29 7.40
C MET A 184 33.49 22.71 7.87
N GLN A 185 32.85 23.20 8.93
CA GLN A 185 33.14 24.53 9.49
C GLN A 185 34.60 24.64 9.96
N ASN A 186 35.12 23.59 10.61
CA ASN A 186 36.52 23.53 11.03
C ASN A 186 37.49 23.53 9.84
N MET A 187 37.13 22.86 8.73
CA MET A 187 37.94 22.87 7.49
C MET A 187 37.99 24.26 6.85
N VAL A 188 36.85 24.94 6.73
CA VAL A 188 36.72 26.26 6.09
C VAL A 188 37.50 27.31 6.90
N THR A 189 37.45 27.22 8.22
CA THR A 189 38.22 28.11 9.11
C THR A 189 39.73 27.87 8.99
N GLY A 190 40.17 26.62 8.81
CA GLY A 190 41.58 26.30 8.56
C GLY A 190 42.08 26.85 7.21
N LEU A 191 41.28 26.67 6.16
CA LEU A 191 41.60 27.19 4.82
C LEU A 191 41.66 28.72 4.79
N ASP A 192 40.76 29.41 5.49
CA ASP A 192 40.80 30.87 5.62
C ASP A 192 42.14 31.33 6.23
N ASN A 193 42.61 30.68 7.29
CA ASN A 193 43.91 30.98 7.89
C ASN A 193 45.07 30.75 6.91
N ASP A 194 45.10 29.62 6.21
CA ASP A 194 46.17 29.30 5.27
C ASP A 194 46.23 30.28 4.09
N LEU A 195 45.06 30.71 3.58
CA LEU A 195 44.96 31.69 2.51
C LEU A 195 45.38 33.09 2.97
N ASN A 196 45.05 33.48 4.19
CA ASN A 196 45.50 34.76 4.77
C ASN A 196 47.03 34.75 4.99
N ILE A 197 47.62 33.61 5.37
CA ILE A 197 49.08 33.44 5.43
C ILE A 197 49.68 33.57 4.02
N LEU A 198 49.13 32.87 3.03
CA LEU A 198 49.58 32.93 1.65
C LEU A 198 49.50 34.35 1.09
N LYS A 199 48.39 35.06 1.32
CA LYS A 199 48.22 36.48 0.99
C LYS A 199 49.36 37.30 1.56
N SER A 200 49.65 37.16 2.85
CA SER A 200 50.71 37.92 3.53
C SER A 200 52.13 37.64 2.99
N GLN A 201 52.37 36.43 2.48
CA GLN A 201 53.65 36.02 1.89
C GLN A 201 53.88 36.62 0.51
N ILE A 202 52.81 36.92 -0.22
CA ILE A 202 52.90 37.50 -1.57
C ILE A 202 52.59 39.01 -1.60
N GLU A 203 52.09 39.57 -0.49
CA GLU A 203 51.79 40.99 -0.30
C GLU A 203 53.09 41.82 -0.33
N GLY A 204 53.34 42.45 -1.48
CA GLY A 204 54.53 43.30 -1.70
C GLY A 204 55.37 42.93 -2.91
N ASP A 205 55.06 41.83 -3.60
CA ASP A 205 55.67 41.50 -4.90
C ASP A 205 54.89 42.20 -6.04
N PRO A 206 55.48 43.24 -6.70
CA PRO A 206 54.79 43.98 -7.76
C PRO A 206 54.52 43.15 -9.02
N LEU A 207 55.04 41.92 -9.13
CA LEU A 207 54.78 41.00 -10.24
C LEU A 207 53.58 40.07 -9.99
N LEU A 208 53.00 40.06 -8.79
CA LEU A 208 51.96 39.11 -8.37
C LEU A 208 50.62 39.76 -8.01
N VAL A 209 50.34 40.94 -8.57
CA VAL A 209 49.14 41.73 -8.26
C VAL A 209 47.86 40.98 -8.66
N ASP A 210 47.87 40.29 -9.81
CA ASP A 210 46.72 39.53 -10.33
C ASP A 210 46.46 38.28 -9.46
N GLU A 211 47.51 37.59 -9.00
CA GLU A 211 47.42 36.44 -8.10
C GLU A 211 46.89 36.85 -6.73
N LEU A 212 47.26 38.05 -6.25
CA LEU A 212 46.77 38.60 -4.99
C LEU A 212 45.27 38.93 -5.04
N GLU A 213 44.78 39.42 -6.18
CA GLU A 213 43.35 39.61 -6.44
C GLU A 213 42.59 38.28 -6.48
N GLN A 214 43.18 37.24 -7.10
CA GLN A 214 42.60 35.90 -7.09
C GLN A 214 42.55 35.30 -5.69
N ILE A 215 43.60 35.42 -4.87
CA ILE A 215 43.59 34.97 -3.48
C ILE A 215 42.50 35.68 -2.67
N ASN A 216 42.37 37.01 -2.80
CA ASN A 216 41.30 37.75 -2.13
C ASN A 216 39.92 37.23 -2.53
N THR A 217 39.71 36.92 -3.81
CA THR A 217 38.46 36.33 -4.30
C THR A 217 38.20 34.95 -3.67
N VAL A 218 39.23 34.13 -3.46
CA VAL A 218 39.09 32.84 -2.76
C VAL A 218 38.78 33.05 -1.28
N ILE A 219 39.46 33.97 -0.60
CA ILE A 219 39.20 34.31 0.82
C ILE A 219 37.76 34.79 1.00
N ASP A 220 37.25 35.65 0.11
CA ASP A 220 35.87 36.12 0.16
C ASP A 220 34.87 34.96 -0.02
N ASN A 221 35.15 34.05 -0.95
CA ASN A 221 34.37 32.83 -1.14
C ASN A 221 34.41 31.90 0.09
N VAL A 222 35.57 31.72 0.72
CA VAL A 222 35.73 30.94 1.97
C VAL A 222 34.95 31.57 3.12
N ASN A 223 34.94 32.90 3.23
CA ASN A 223 34.15 33.62 4.23
C ASN A 223 32.65 33.48 4.00
N ILE A 224 32.18 33.58 2.76
CA ILE A 224 30.79 33.30 2.38
C ILE A 224 30.40 31.88 2.78
N LEU A 225 31.27 30.90 2.49
CA LEU A 225 31.07 29.50 2.86
C LEU A 225 30.93 29.31 4.37
N ASN A 226 31.77 29.99 5.15
CA ASN A 226 31.75 29.92 6.61
C ASN A 226 30.45 30.51 7.19
N ILE A 227 29.98 31.62 6.61
CA ILE A 227 28.69 32.24 6.95
C ILE A 227 27.54 31.28 6.60
N SER A 228 27.54 30.70 5.40
CA SER A 228 26.50 29.74 4.97
C SER A 228 26.46 28.51 5.87
N LEU A 229 27.61 27.96 6.27
CA LEU A 229 27.68 26.80 7.17
C LEU A 229 27.22 27.14 8.60
N SER A 230 27.50 28.35 9.10
CA SER A 230 27.06 28.79 10.44
C SER A 230 25.57 29.11 10.52
N GLN A 231 24.95 29.51 9.41
CA GLN A 231 23.50 29.72 9.32
C GLN A 231 22.69 28.42 9.40
N ILE A 232 23.29 27.29 9.00
CA ILE A 232 22.64 25.97 9.09
C ILE A 232 22.53 25.48 10.55
N THR A 233 23.45 25.90 11.43
CA THR A 233 23.50 25.44 12.82
C THR A 233 22.68 26.29 13.80
N SER A 234 22.11 27.42 13.36
CA SER A 234 21.66 28.49 14.26
C SER A 234 20.15 28.80 14.27
N GLN A 235 19.28 28.09 13.55
CA GLN A 235 17.82 28.29 13.65
C GLN A 235 16.99 27.00 13.56
N ASP A 236 15.88 27.02 14.29
CA ASP A 236 14.79 26.03 14.28
C ASP A 236 14.46 25.57 12.86
N GLY A 237 14.53 24.26 12.64
CA GLY A 237 14.08 23.62 11.40
C GLY A 237 15.18 23.42 10.37
N ILE A 238 15.24 22.18 9.89
CA ILE A 238 16.17 21.65 8.89
C ILE A 238 16.20 22.56 7.66
N LYS A 239 17.24 23.39 7.52
CA LYS A 239 17.64 23.97 6.23
C LYS A 239 18.87 23.25 5.74
N ILE A 240 18.65 22.50 4.66
CA ILE A 240 19.56 21.74 3.82
C ILE A 240 20.92 22.43 3.66
N ILE A 241 22.01 21.65 3.52
CA ILE A 241 23.29 22.14 2.99
C ILE A 241 23.00 22.93 1.69
N PRO A 242 23.19 24.25 1.61
CA PRO A 242 22.80 25.00 0.43
C PRO A 242 23.54 24.52 -0.82
N THR A 243 22.88 24.54 -1.99
CA THR A 243 23.52 24.41 -3.32
C THR A 243 24.74 25.35 -3.45
N GLN A 244 24.72 26.46 -2.72
CA GLN A 244 25.80 27.43 -2.59
C GLN A 244 27.08 26.83 -1.98
N THR A 245 27.01 25.85 -1.06
CA THR A 245 28.18 25.26 -0.40
C THR A 245 29.09 24.51 -1.40
N VAL A 246 28.49 23.67 -2.27
CA VAL A 246 29.24 22.91 -3.28
C VAL A 246 29.73 23.82 -4.41
N GLN A 247 28.92 24.83 -4.77
CA GLN A 247 29.28 25.80 -5.81
C GLN A 247 30.42 26.72 -5.36
N VAL A 248 30.45 27.10 -4.09
CA VAL A 248 31.54 27.86 -3.48
C VAL A 248 32.80 27.00 -3.31
N LEU A 249 32.67 25.73 -2.88
CA LEU A 249 33.78 24.76 -2.90
C LEU A 249 34.36 24.61 -4.32
N SER A 250 33.51 24.57 -5.35
CA SER A 250 33.93 24.48 -6.76
C SER A 250 34.75 25.70 -7.17
N ASN A 251 34.26 26.89 -6.85
CA ASN A 251 34.96 28.14 -7.15
C ASN A 251 36.31 28.21 -6.42
N ILE A 252 36.37 27.78 -5.15
CA ILE A 252 37.60 27.70 -4.37
C ILE A 252 38.60 26.76 -5.06
N LEU A 253 38.18 25.54 -5.42
CA LEU A 253 39.03 24.53 -6.07
C LEU A 253 39.56 24.98 -7.44
N ILE A 254 38.68 25.51 -8.31
CA ILE A 254 39.06 26.01 -9.64
C ILE A 254 40.07 27.15 -9.52
N THR A 255 39.85 28.06 -8.57
CA THR A 255 40.73 29.21 -8.39
C THR A 255 42.07 28.81 -7.78
N LEU A 256 42.09 27.89 -6.81
CA LEU A 256 43.34 27.35 -6.23
C LEU A 256 44.16 26.56 -7.25
N SER A 257 43.50 25.81 -8.14
CA SER A 257 44.15 25.15 -9.27
C SER A 257 44.77 26.16 -10.24
N THR A 258 44.04 27.23 -10.56
CA THR A 258 44.56 28.29 -11.45
C THR A 258 45.76 28.99 -10.82
N LEU A 259 45.70 29.28 -9.51
CA LEU A 259 46.77 29.92 -8.75
C LEU A 259 48.04 29.05 -8.68
N SER A 260 47.87 27.74 -8.52
CA SER A 260 48.93 26.72 -8.54
C SER A 260 49.79 26.81 -9.81
N THR A 261 49.16 27.02 -10.98
CA THR A 261 49.89 27.11 -12.26
C THR A 261 50.70 28.40 -12.44
N LYS A 262 50.41 29.45 -11.66
CA LYS A 262 51.00 30.79 -11.82
C LYS A 262 52.08 31.13 -10.77
N LEU A 263 52.07 30.49 -9.60
CA LEU A 263 53.03 30.70 -8.50
C LEU A 263 54.44 30.09 -8.73
N ASN A 264 54.86 29.94 -9.99
CA ASN A 264 55.98 29.09 -10.45
C ASN A 264 57.40 29.51 -9.97
N ASN A 265 57.54 30.50 -9.08
CA ASN A 265 58.82 30.97 -8.55
C ASN A 265 58.83 31.28 -7.03
N GLN A 266 57.75 31.02 -6.29
CA GLN A 266 57.67 31.25 -4.85
C GLN A 266 57.47 29.93 -4.09
N ILE A 267 58.59 29.29 -3.74
CA ILE A 267 58.64 27.95 -3.11
C ILE A 267 57.83 27.89 -1.80
N GLU A 268 57.90 28.95 -0.98
CA GLU A 268 57.22 28.99 0.33
C GLU A 268 55.70 29.10 0.18
N ALA A 269 55.24 29.90 -0.78
CA ALA A 269 53.82 30.02 -1.15
C ALA A 269 53.25 28.71 -1.72
N MET A 270 54.02 28.01 -2.57
CA MET A 270 53.63 26.70 -3.10
C MET A 270 53.56 25.62 -2.02
N GLN A 271 54.44 25.67 -1.01
CA GLN A 271 54.39 24.77 0.15
C GLN A 271 53.16 25.01 1.02
N THR A 272 52.82 26.28 1.30
CA THR A 272 51.60 26.65 2.03
C THR A 272 50.35 26.13 1.30
N LEU A 273 50.26 26.40 -0.02
CA LEU A 273 49.14 25.94 -0.84
C LEU A 273 49.05 24.41 -0.93
N SER A 274 50.18 23.72 -1.08
CA SER A 274 50.26 22.26 -1.06
C SER A 274 49.69 21.69 0.24
N ASN A 275 50.15 22.20 1.38
CA ASN A 275 49.70 21.75 2.70
C ASN A 275 48.19 21.96 2.87
N ALA A 276 47.66 23.09 2.40
CA ALA A 276 46.23 23.38 2.44
C ALA A 276 45.42 22.38 1.56
N LEU A 277 45.85 22.13 0.32
CA LEU A 277 45.17 21.19 -0.60
C LEU A 277 45.20 19.75 -0.07
N ILE A 278 46.35 19.30 0.46
CA ILE A 278 46.49 17.98 1.11
C ILE A 278 45.59 17.91 2.35
N GLY A 279 45.53 18.97 3.15
CA GLY A 279 44.68 19.08 4.33
C GLY A 279 43.19 18.94 3.99
N ILE A 280 42.71 19.66 2.98
CA ILE A 280 41.33 19.54 2.49
C ILE A 280 41.08 18.12 1.96
N GLY A 281 42.00 17.58 1.16
CA GLY A 281 41.90 16.21 0.64
C GLY A 281 41.70 15.18 1.74
N ASN A 282 42.56 15.18 2.77
CA ASN A 282 42.45 14.27 3.90
C ASN A 282 41.11 14.41 4.65
N ASN A 283 40.61 15.62 4.83
CA ASN A 283 39.32 15.83 5.50
C ASN A 283 38.12 15.36 4.67
N LEU A 284 38.12 15.61 3.35
CA LEU A 284 37.10 15.07 2.45
C LEU A 284 37.17 13.54 2.39
N SER A 285 38.37 12.95 2.50
CA SER A 285 38.55 11.50 2.65
C SER A 285 37.86 10.99 3.92
N ASN A 286 38.04 11.67 5.05
CA ASN A 286 37.42 11.29 6.31
C ASN A 286 35.88 11.41 6.24
N LEU A 287 35.37 12.48 5.63
CA LEU A 287 33.93 12.65 5.43
C LEU A 287 33.36 11.56 4.51
N SER A 288 34.05 11.24 3.41
CA SER A 288 33.71 10.13 2.52
C SER A 288 33.62 8.80 3.28
N VAL A 289 34.62 8.48 4.11
CA VAL A 289 34.62 7.27 4.95
C VAL A 289 33.44 7.28 5.93
N ASN A 290 33.17 8.42 6.59
CA ASN A 290 32.05 8.54 7.52
C ASN A 290 30.69 8.37 6.81
N LEU A 291 30.49 8.97 5.63
CA LEU A 291 29.27 8.78 4.84
C LEU A 291 29.12 7.34 4.35
N SER A 292 30.21 6.70 3.94
CA SER A 292 30.21 5.26 3.61
C SER A 292 29.87 4.40 4.82
N GLN A 293 30.33 4.75 6.03
CA GLN A 293 29.93 4.05 7.26
C GLN A 293 28.45 4.26 7.57
N ILE A 294 27.91 5.47 7.40
CA ILE A 294 26.48 5.75 7.54
C ILE A 294 25.68 4.92 6.53
N GLN A 295 26.12 4.88 5.27
CA GLN A 295 25.49 4.11 4.19
C GLN A 295 25.53 2.60 4.46
N ASN A 296 26.66 2.05 4.89
CA ASN A 296 26.77 0.64 5.28
C ASN A 296 25.83 0.28 6.44
N ASN A 297 25.64 1.21 7.38
CA ASN A 297 24.69 1.07 8.47
C ASN A 297 23.25 1.42 8.05
N PHE A 298 23.02 1.98 6.86
CA PHE A 298 21.71 2.43 6.39
C PHE A 298 20.74 1.27 6.17
N ASN A 299 21.28 0.08 5.87
CA ASN A 299 20.54 -1.19 5.81
C ASN A 299 19.84 -1.60 7.12
N THR A 300 20.18 -0.94 8.24
CA THR A 300 19.50 -1.16 9.53
C THR A 300 18.19 -0.36 9.66
N PHE A 301 18.02 0.71 8.88
CA PHE A 301 16.76 1.44 8.82
C PHE A 301 15.78 0.69 7.91
N LYS A 302 14.50 0.74 8.27
CA LYS A 302 13.41 0.22 7.42
C LYS A 302 12.46 1.36 7.11
N PRO A 303 12.03 1.53 5.85
CA PRO A 303 10.97 2.47 5.53
C PRO A 303 9.71 2.05 6.30
N GLY A 304 9.24 2.94 7.16
CA GLY A 304 8.08 2.73 8.01
C GLY A 304 7.00 3.77 7.74
N PHE A 305 5.83 3.56 8.32
CA PHE A 305 4.80 4.59 8.38
C PHE A 305 5.23 5.70 9.36
N PRO A 306 5.09 7.00 9.02
CA PRO A 306 5.50 8.09 9.88
C PRO A 306 4.71 8.12 11.21
N THR A 307 5.39 8.44 12.31
CA THR A 307 4.80 8.42 13.66
C THR A 307 4.39 9.81 14.15
N SER A 308 5.09 10.86 13.71
CA SER A 308 4.81 12.26 14.04
C SER A 308 3.76 12.87 13.12
N ASP A 309 2.90 13.69 13.70
CA ASP A 309 1.82 14.36 12.98
C ASP A 309 2.38 15.39 11.99
N GLU A 310 3.50 16.04 12.33
CA GLU A 310 4.21 16.96 11.44
C GLU A 310 4.73 16.27 10.16
N THR A 311 5.31 15.06 10.28
CA THR A 311 5.76 14.31 9.11
C THR A 311 4.59 13.82 8.27
N ILE A 312 3.48 13.42 8.91
CA ILE A 312 2.25 13.07 8.20
C ILE A 312 1.75 14.27 7.38
N HIS A 313 1.67 15.46 8.00
CA HIS A 313 1.25 16.69 7.34
C HIS A 313 2.20 17.08 6.20
N PHE A 314 3.51 17.01 6.40
CA PHE A 314 4.51 17.28 5.34
C PHE A 314 4.38 16.31 4.15
N MET A 315 4.03 15.05 4.42
CA MET A 315 3.82 14.06 3.38
C MET A 315 2.53 14.25 2.60
N THR A 316 1.47 14.80 3.21
CA THR A 316 0.15 14.96 2.59
C THR A 316 -0.06 16.34 1.97
N TYR A 317 0.50 17.39 2.58
CA TYR A 317 0.33 18.78 2.17
C TYR A 317 1.67 19.42 1.75
N GLU A 318 1.59 20.40 0.87
CA GLU A 318 2.68 21.28 0.43
C GLU A 318 2.13 22.70 0.33
N ASP A 319 2.74 23.67 1.01
CA ASP A 319 2.25 25.05 1.08
C ASP A 319 0.76 25.19 1.48
N ASN A 320 0.30 24.33 2.40
CA ASN A 320 -1.10 24.16 2.83
C ASN A 320 -2.07 23.67 1.72
N GLU A 321 -1.56 23.23 0.57
CA GLU A 321 -2.36 22.57 -0.46
C GLU A 321 -2.15 21.05 -0.44
N LEU A 322 -3.22 20.30 -0.68
CA LEU A 322 -3.14 18.85 -0.74
C LEU A 322 -2.31 18.42 -1.96
N ARG A 323 -1.28 17.60 -1.75
CA ARG A 323 -0.44 17.08 -2.83
C ARG A 323 -1.26 16.21 -3.80
N ASP A 324 -0.92 16.29 -5.09
CA ASP A 324 -1.71 15.67 -6.18
C ASP A 324 -1.91 14.16 -6.02
N ASN A 325 -0.91 13.45 -5.51
CA ASN A 325 -0.94 12.02 -5.25
C ASN A 325 -1.97 11.61 -4.19
N PHE A 326 -2.46 12.54 -3.36
CA PHE A 326 -3.49 12.27 -2.36
C PHE A 326 -4.91 12.64 -2.82
N LYS A 327 -5.05 13.49 -3.85
CA LYS A 327 -6.36 13.92 -4.38
C LYS A 327 -7.23 12.73 -4.83
N GLY A 328 -6.62 11.65 -5.31
CA GLY A 328 -7.31 10.43 -5.73
C GLY A 328 -8.00 9.64 -4.59
N PHE A 329 -7.74 9.97 -3.32
CA PHE A 329 -8.40 9.34 -2.17
C PHE A 329 -9.56 10.17 -1.61
N VAL A 330 -9.68 11.41 -2.04
CA VAL A 330 -10.73 12.32 -1.57
C VAL A 330 -12.06 11.92 -2.18
N VAL A 331 -13.07 11.76 -1.33
CA VAL A 331 -14.47 11.48 -1.73
C VAL A 331 -15.33 12.74 -1.57
N SER A 332 -15.18 13.45 -0.44
CA SER A 332 -15.88 14.70 -0.12
C SER A 332 -14.96 15.64 0.67
N GLU A 333 -15.48 16.70 1.31
CA GLU A 333 -14.67 17.57 2.18
C GLU A 333 -14.24 16.91 3.49
N THR A 334 -14.96 15.89 3.96
CA THR A 334 -14.68 15.17 5.21
C THR A 334 -14.29 13.72 4.98
N GLN A 335 -14.41 13.22 3.75
CA GLN A 335 -14.31 11.80 3.48
C GLN A 335 -13.11 11.44 2.62
N ILE A 336 -12.37 10.43 3.07
CA ILE A 336 -11.32 9.76 2.31
C ILE A 336 -11.63 8.27 2.15
N ARG A 337 -11.04 7.64 1.13
CA ARG A 337 -11.27 6.22 0.83
C ARG A 337 -10.02 5.34 0.95
N MET A 338 -10.25 4.10 1.32
CA MET A 338 -9.36 2.96 1.14
C MET A 338 -10.04 1.94 0.23
N VAL A 339 -9.30 1.39 -0.72
CA VAL A 339 -9.78 0.37 -1.65
C VAL A 339 -8.95 -0.89 -1.50
N ILE A 340 -9.60 -2.00 -1.17
CA ILE A 340 -9.00 -3.31 -1.03
C ILE A 340 -9.41 -4.12 -2.27
N ILE A 341 -8.44 -4.43 -3.12
CA ILE A 341 -8.63 -5.23 -4.33
C ILE A 341 -8.41 -6.69 -3.94
N LEU A 342 -9.34 -7.56 -4.34
CA LEU A 342 -9.30 -8.99 -4.04
C LEU A 342 -8.69 -9.79 -5.20
N ASN A 343 -8.14 -10.96 -4.91
CA ASN A 343 -7.67 -11.88 -5.95
C ASN A 343 -8.84 -12.36 -6.83
N GLY A 344 -8.57 -12.67 -8.10
CA GLY A 344 -9.60 -13.16 -9.03
C GLY A 344 -10.26 -14.47 -8.58
N ASP A 345 -9.49 -15.34 -7.95
CA ASP A 345 -9.90 -16.65 -7.44
C ASP A 345 -10.40 -16.62 -5.98
N VAL A 346 -10.59 -15.43 -5.39
CA VAL A 346 -11.03 -15.28 -4.00
C VAL A 346 -12.34 -16.03 -3.73
N THR A 347 -12.34 -16.81 -2.66
CA THR A 347 -13.49 -17.61 -2.23
C THR A 347 -14.42 -16.81 -1.33
N GLY A 348 -15.68 -17.26 -1.21
CA GLY A 348 -16.64 -16.66 -0.28
C GLY A 348 -16.18 -16.73 1.18
N GLU A 349 -15.49 -17.81 1.55
CA GLU A 349 -14.94 -17.98 2.91
C GLU A 349 -13.82 -16.98 3.20
N GLN A 350 -12.92 -16.74 2.24
CA GLN A 350 -11.89 -15.70 2.37
C GLN A 350 -12.52 -14.30 2.48
N ILE A 351 -13.56 -14.00 1.70
CA ILE A 351 -14.31 -12.74 1.82
C ILE A 351 -14.95 -12.61 3.22
N ASP A 352 -15.52 -13.69 3.75
CA ASP A 352 -16.10 -13.71 5.09
C ASP A 352 -15.03 -13.39 6.15
N ILE A 353 -13.84 -14.03 6.07
CA ILE A 353 -12.70 -13.77 6.97
C ILE A 353 -12.25 -12.31 6.88
N ILE A 354 -12.00 -11.80 5.66
CA ILE A 354 -11.55 -10.41 5.46
C ILE A 354 -12.58 -9.44 6.06
N SER A 355 -13.86 -9.63 5.75
CA SER A 355 -14.92 -8.76 6.23
C SER A 355 -15.10 -8.84 7.76
N ASP A 356 -14.94 -10.01 8.36
CA ASP A 356 -15.00 -10.18 9.82
C ASP A 356 -13.80 -9.53 10.50
N THR A 357 -12.59 -9.65 9.93
CA THR A 357 -11.41 -8.94 10.43
C THR A 357 -11.58 -7.42 10.37
N LEU A 358 -12.11 -6.89 9.26
CA LEU A 358 -12.40 -5.46 9.13
C LEU A 358 -13.41 -4.99 10.19
N ASN A 359 -14.55 -5.66 10.30
CA ASN A 359 -15.60 -5.30 11.27
C ASN A 359 -15.08 -5.38 12.71
N ASN A 360 -14.37 -6.46 13.06
CA ASN A 360 -13.81 -6.63 14.41
C ASN A 360 -12.80 -5.54 14.75
N ARG A 361 -12.01 -5.07 13.78
CA ARG A 361 -11.06 -3.98 14.01
C ARG A 361 -11.75 -2.64 14.21
N LEU A 362 -12.82 -2.37 13.48
CA LEU A 362 -13.65 -1.18 13.68
C LEU A 362 -14.32 -1.19 15.07
N LEU A 363 -14.87 -2.34 15.48
CA LEU A 363 -15.45 -2.56 16.81
C LEU A 363 -14.43 -2.29 17.93
N LEU A 364 -13.22 -2.84 17.81
CA LEU A 364 -12.18 -2.74 18.84
C LEU A 364 -11.63 -1.33 19.04
N GLU A 365 -11.69 -0.48 18.01
CA GLU A 365 -11.19 0.90 18.07
C GLU A 365 -12.34 1.93 18.10
N GLU A 366 -13.59 1.46 18.28
CA GLU A 366 -14.81 2.28 18.38
C GLU A 366 -15.06 3.17 17.14
N LYS A 367 -14.77 2.64 15.95
CA LYS A 367 -14.84 3.36 14.65
C LYS A 367 -15.97 2.91 13.72
N GLU A 368 -16.94 2.15 14.21
CA GLU A 368 -18.04 1.61 13.39
C GLU A 368 -18.92 2.70 12.75
N ASP A 369 -19.15 3.80 13.45
CA ASP A 369 -19.99 4.91 12.95
C ASP A 369 -19.21 5.88 12.05
N GLU A 370 -17.87 5.85 12.11
CA GLU A 370 -16.98 6.72 11.33
C GLU A 370 -16.52 6.08 10.02
N VAL A 371 -16.60 4.75 9.90
CA VAL A 371 -16.08 4.01 8.74
C VAL A 371 -17.16 3.19 8.08
N LEU A 372 -17.52 3.59 6.86
CA LEU A 372 -18.44 2.84 6.01
C LEU A 372 -17.67 1.79 5.21
N ILE A 373 -17.96 0.51 5.46
CA ILE A 373 -17.49 -0.61 4.62
C ILE A 373 -18.53 -0.91 3.54
N SER A 374 -18.09 -0.95 2.29
CA SER A 374 -18.92 -1.23 1.12
C SER A 374 -18.14 -1.99 0.05
N GLY A 375 -18.69 -2.05 -1.17
CA GLY A 375 -18.15 -2.81 -2.29
C GLY A 375 -18.99 -4.06 -2.57
N LYS A 376 -18.87 -4.56 -3.81
CA LYS A 376 -19.70 -5.66 -4.29
C LYS A 376 -19.54 -6.96 -3.47
N PRO A 377 -18.33 -7.39 -3.04
CA PRO A 377 -18.19 -8.59 -2.21
C PRO A 377 -18.94 -8.49 -0.87
N ILE A 378 -18.88 -7.33 -0.22
CA ILE A 378 -19.57 -7.05 1.05
C ILE A 378 -21.09 -7.02 0.85
N LEU A 379 -21.54 -6.36 -0.22
CA LEU A 379 -22.97 -6.32 -0.56
C LEU A 379 -23.50 -7.71 -0.90
N ASP A 380 -22.79 -8.48 -1.73
CA ASP A 380 -23.17 -9.84 -2.09
C ASP A 380 -23.23 -10.75 -0.85
N ARG A 381 -22.30 -10.59 0.09
CA ARG A 381 -22.30 -11.28 1.40
C ARG A 381 -23.55 -10.92 2.21
N SER A 382 -23.84 -9.62 2.35
CA SER A 382 -25.01 -9.12 3.09
C SER A 382 -26.32 -9.62 2.47
N ILE A 383 -26.46 -9.52 1.14
CA ILE A 383 -27.61 -10.04 0.40
C ILE A 383 -27.76 -11.55 0.62
N LYS A 384 -26.68 -12.32 0.50
CA LYS A 384 -26.69 -13.79 0.70
C LYS A 384 -27.14 -14.15 2.13
N SER A 385 -26.65 -13.44 3.13
CA SER A 385 -27.02 -13.63 4.54
C SER A 385 -28.51 -13.31 4.76
N SER A 386 -28.96 -12.12 4.34
CA SER A 386 -30.37 -11.72 4.45
C SER A 386 -31.31 -12.65 3.67
N MET A 387 -30.88 -13.15 2.51
CA MET A 387 -31.62 -14.17 1.76
C MET A 387 -31.77 -15.46 2.57
N MET A 388 -30.70 -15.95 3.18
CA MET A 388 -30.75 -17.16 4.00
C MET A 388 -31.72 -17.02 5.18
N ASP A 389 -31.68 -15.89 5.87
CA ASP A 389 -32.55 -15.66 7.03
C ASP A 389 -34.01 -15.44 6.62
N SER A 390 -34.24 -14.70 5.54
CA SER A 390 -35.58 -14.55 4.95
C SER A 390 -36.13 -15.91 4.49
N MET A 391 -35.30 -16.81 3.97
CA MET A 391 -35.71 -18.16 3.56
C MET A 391 -36.17 -18.98 4.74
N LYS A 392 -35.39 -18.99 5.82
CA LYS A 392 -35.74 -19.69 7.06
C LYS A 392 -37.05 -19.15 7.62
N PHE A 393 -37.19 -17.82 7.70
CA PHE A 393 -38.40 -17.18 8.21
C PHE A 393 -39.64 -17.51 7.35
N MET A 394 -39.54 -17.38 6.02
CA MET A 394 -40.65 -17.69 5.12
C MET A 394 -41.05 -19.17 5.14
N MET A 395 -40.08 -20.09 5.14
CA MET A 395 -40.38 -21.52 5.14
C MET A 395 -41.00 -21.95 6.47
N LEU A 396 -40.46 -21.49 7.60
CA LEU A 396 -40.96 -21.81 8.93
C LEU A 396 -42.36 -21.22 9.15
N SER A 397 -42.58 -19.96 8.76
CA SER A 397 -43.91 -19.33 8.84
C SER A 397 -44.94 -20.01 7.93
N ALA A 398 -44.57 -20.37 6.69
CA ALA A 398 -45.46 -21.11 5.79
C ALA A 398 -45.91 -22.45 6.38
N ILE A 399 -44.97 -23.22 6.95
CA ILE A 399 -45.28 -24.49 7.61
C ILE A 399 -46.16 -24.27 8.85
N LEU A 400 -45.85 -23.28 9.69
CA LEU A 400 -46.63 -22.98 10.90
C LEU A 400 -48.06 -22.54 10.59
N ILE A 401 -48.22 -21.60 9.66
CA ILE A 401 -49.53 -21.12 9.20
C ILE A 401 -50.32 -22.29 8.63
N MET A 402 -49.67 -23.15 7.85
CA MET A 402 -50.34 -24.31 7.29
C MET A 402 -50.77 -25.31 8.37
N ILE A 403 -49.91 -25.63 9.33
CA ILE A 403 -50.27 -26.46 10.50
C ILE A 403 -51.50 -25.87 11.21
N LEU A 404 -51.52 -24.55 11.43
CA LEU A 404 -52.64 -23.85 12.06
C LEU A 404 -53.94 -24.00 11.25
N ILE A 405 -53.89 -23.80 9.94
CA ILE A 405 -55.03 -24.00 9.03
C ILE A 405 -55.53 -25.45 9.10
N LEU A 406 -54.64 -26.44 9.05
CA LEU A 406 -55.02 -27.86 9.17
C LEU A 406 -55.67 -28.15 10.51
N VAL A 407 -55.18 -27.54 11.59
CA VAL A 407 -55.73 -27.75 12.93
C VAL A 407 -57.13 -27.15 13.08
N LEU A 408 -57.36 -25.96 12.53
CA LEU A 408 -58.62 -25.23 12.61
C LEU A 408 -59.70 -25.79 11.69
N ILE A 409 -59.36 -26.09 10.44
CA ILE A 409 -60.35 -26.48 9.41
C ILE A 409 -60.68 -27.98 9.49
N TYR A 410 -59.68 -28.84 9.69
CA TYR A 410 -59.87 -30.29 9.55
C TYR A 410 -59.91 -31.00 10.90
N LYS A 411 -61.05 -31.62 11.22
CA LYS A 411 -61.27 -32.39 12.46
C LYS A 411 -60.85 -33.87 12.35
N VAL A 412 -59.74 -34.16 11.66
CA VAL A 412 -59.36 -35.55 11.26
C VAL A 412 -58.15 -36.08 12.06
N ARG A 413 -57.98 -37.40 12.16
CA ARG A 413 -56.94 -38.09 12.96
C ARG A 413 -55.54 -38.15 12.29
N MET A 414 -55.46 -37.92 10.97
CA MET A 414 -54.24 -38.08 10.14
C MET A 414 -53.73 -36.75 9.57
N ARG A 415 -53.65 -35.68 10.38
CA ARG A 415 -53.31 -34.31 9.92
C ARG A 415 -51.84 -34.13 9.52
N ILE A 416 -50.97 -35.03 9.95
CA ILE A 416 -49.51 -34.93 9.73
C ILE A 416 -49.12 -35.44 8.33
N LEU A 417 -49.96 -36.28 7.71
CA LEU A 417 -49.63 -36.93 6.44
C LEU A 417 -49.43 -35.94 5.28
N PRO A 418 -50.30 -34.92 5.07
CA PRO A 418 -50.08 -33.91 4.02
C PRO A 418 -48.80 -33.09 4.23
N ILE A 419 -48.45 -32.80 5.48
CA ILE A 419 -47.24 -32.03 5.82
C ILE A 419 -45.99 -32.83 5.46
N ILE A 420 -45.94 -34.13 5.83
CA ILE A 420 -44.82 -35.00 5.48
C ILE A 420 -44.67 -35.07 3.96
N MET A 421 -45.77 -35.26 3.22
CA MET A 421 -45.73 -35.36 1.76
C MET A 421 -45.20 -34.08 1.09
N VAL A 422 -45.56 -32.90 1.61
CA VAL A 422 -45.02 -31.64 1.09
C VAL A 422 -43.58 -31.41 1.46
N LEU A 423 -43.15 -31.75 2.68
CA LEU A 423 -41.73 -31.69 3.04
C LEU A 423 -40.90 -32.59 2.11
N MET A 424 -41.40 -33.77 1.76
CA MET A 424 -40.74 -34.63 0.77
C MET A 424 -40.67 -33.97 -0.62
N ALA A 425 -41.72 -33.28 -1.05
CA ALA A 425 -41.73 -32.56 -2.33
C ALA A 425 -40.76 -31.36 -2.35
N VAL A 426 -40.67 -30.60 -1.25
CA VAL A 426 -39.72 -29.49 -1.08
C VAL A 426 -38.29 -30.01 -1.11
N VAL A 427 -37.98 -31.04 -0.30
CA VAL A 427 -36.67 -31.71 -0.30
C VAL A 427 -36.33 -32.24 -1.68
N GLY A 428 -37.30 -32.81 -2.40
CA GLY A 428 -37.09 -33.30 -3.75
C GLY A 428 -36.78 -32.19 -4.75
N THR A 429 -37.51 -31.07 -4.68
CA THR A 429 -37.32 -29.91 -5.57
C THR A 429 -35.94 -29.29 -5.35
N ILE A 430 -35.61 -28.97 -4.10
CA ILE A 430 -34.33 -28.39 -3.69
C ILE A 430 -33.18 -29.38 -4.02
N GLY A 431 -33.37 -30.65 -3.73
CA GLY A 431 -32.39 -31.70 -4.03
C GLY A 431 -32.08 -31.83 -5.52
N ILE A 432 -33.11 -31.86 -6.37
CA ILE A 432 -32.93 -31.89 -7.83
C ILE A 432 -32.19 -30.64 -8.32
N MET A 433 -32.53 -29.46 -7.81
CA MET A 433 -31.83 -28.22 -8.16
C MET A 433 -30.33 -28.31 -7.86
N GLY A 434 -29.97 -28.85 -6.69
CA GLY A 434 -28.56 -29.05 -6.32
C GLY A 434 -27.83 -30.07 -7.20
N TRP A 435 -28.47 -31.18 -7.57
CA TRP A 435 -27.89 -32.15 -8.52
C TRP A 435 -27.71 -31.58 -9.93
N LEU A 436 -28.66 -30.76 -10.38
CA LEU A 436 -28.59 -30.08 -11.67
C LEU A 436 -27.72 -28.82 -11.66
N SER A 437 -27.09 -28.48 -10.52
CA SER A 437 -26.30 -27.25 -10.33
C SER A 437 -27.05 -25.97 -10.69
N ILE A 438 -28.39 -25.97 -10.50
CA ILE A 438 -29.23 -24.80 -10.68
C ILE A 438 -29.13 -23.95 -9.41
N GLY A 439 -28.53 -22.77 -9.52
CA GLY A 439 -28.33 -21.87 -8.40
C GLY A 439 -29.64 -21.27 -7.88
N LEU A 440 -29.73 -21.10 -6.57
CA LEU A 440 -30.88 -20.47 -5.92
C LEU A 440 -30.73 -18.95 -5.94
N THR A 441 -31.67 -18.27 -6.59
CA THR A 441 -31.76 -16.80 -6.66
C THR A 441 -32.85 -16.27 -5.72
N MET A 442 -32.81 -14.96 -5.44
CA MET A 442 -33.83 -14.27 -4.65
C MET A 442 -35.25 -14.52 -5.17
N VAL A 443 -35.43 -14.53 -6.50
CA VAL A 443 -36.74 -14.79 -7.15
C VAL A 443 -37.18 -16.25 -6.94
N SER A 444 -36.29 -17.21 -7.17
CA SER A 444 -36.63 -18.64 -7.03
C SER A 444 -37.00 -19.03 -5.60
N MET A 445 -36.47 -18.33 -4.61
CA MET A 445 -36.73 -18.59 -3.20
C MET A 445 -38.17 -18.27 -2.77
N ALA A 446 -38.79 -17.25 -3.39
CA ALA A 446 -40.18 -16.88 -3.14
C ALA A 446 -41.18 -17.97 -3.59
N VAL A 447 -40.74 -18.90 -4.44
CA VAL A 447 -41.55 -20.02 -4.91
C VAL A 447 -41.78 -21.06 -3.82
N PHE A 448 -40.86 -21.22 -2.85
CA PHE A 448 -40.98 -22.30 -1.85
C PHE A 448 -42.19 -22.17 -0.91
N PRO A 449 -42.52 -21.00 -0.33
CA PRO A 449 -43.76 -20.84 0.45
C PRO A 449 -45.02 -21.13 -0.37
N VAL A 450 -45.03 -20.71 -1.65
CA VAL A 450 -46.14 -20.98 -2.58
C VAL A 450 -46.27 -22.47 -2.87
N LEU A 451 -45.14 -23.16 -3.09
CA LEU A 451 -45.09 -24.60 -3.30
C LEU A 451 -45.61 -25.37 -2.08
N ILE A 452 -45.29 -24.90 -0.87
CA ILE A 452 -45.81 -25.48 0.38
C ILE A 452 -47.32 -25.30 0.47
N GLY A 453 -47.82 -24.08 0.22
CA GLY A 453 -49.25 -23.77 0.24
C GLY A 453 -50.05 -24.63 -0.74
N LEU A 454 -49.71 -24.56 -2.04
CA LEU A 454 -50.41 -25.30 -3.09
C LEU A 454 -50.22 -26.82 -2.94
N GLY A 455 -49.02 -27.27 -2.56
CA GLY A 455 -48.74 -28.69 -2.39
C GLY A 455 -49.64 -29.31 -1.32
N ILE A 456 -49.80 -28.63 -0.17
CA ILE A 456 -50.59 -29.16 0.94
C ILE A 456 -52.07 -29.21 0.54
N ASP A 457 -52.59 -28.21 -0.16
CA ASP A 457 -53.97 -28.21 -0.66
C ASP A 457 -54.27 -29.44 -1.53
N TYR A 458 -53.38 -29.80 -2.46
CA TYR A 458 -53.54 -31.00 -3.29
C TYR A 458 -53.53 -32.29 -2.46
N PHE A 459 -52.63 -32.40 -1.49
CA PHE A 459 -52.57 -33.59 -0.63
C PHE A 459 -53.78 -33.71 0.29
N ILE A 460 -54.33 -32.59 0.76
CA ILE A 460 -55.58 -32.57 1.53
C ILE A 460 -56.75 -33.05 0.66
N GLN A 461 -56.92 -32.51 -0.55
CA GLN A 461 -57.98 -32.96 -1.46
C GLN A 461 -57.89 -34.46 -1.76
N PHE A 462 -56.66 -34.95 -1.98
CA PHE A 462 -56.41 -36.37 -2.18
C PHE A 462 -56.79 -37.20 -0.94
N GLN A 463 -56.39 -36.75 0.26
CA GLN A 463 -56.70 -37.45 1.50
C GLN A 463 -58.19 -37.48 1.78
N THR A 464 -58.89 -36.35 1.67
CA THR A 464 -60.34 -36.27 1.88
C THR A 464 -61.07 -37.22 0.94
N ARG A 465 -60.71 -37.22 -0.36
CA ARG A 465 -61.31 -38.13 -1.34
C ARG A 465 -61.03 -39.61 -1.02
N TYR A 466 -59.82 -39.93 -0.57
CA TYR A 466 -59.46 -41.29 -0.15
C TYR A 466 -60.26 -41.74 1.08
N GLU A 467 -60.45 -40.85 2.07
CA GLU A 467 -61.26 -41.14 3.26
C GLU A 467 -62.74 -41.32 2.91
N GLU A 468 -63.29 -40.52 1.98
CA GLU A 468 -64.66 -40.68 1.48
C GLU A 468 -64.88 -42.02 0.77
N GLU A 469 -63.95 -42.44 -0.11
CA GLU A 469 -64.04 -43.73 -0.82
C GLU A 469 -63.86 -44.92 0.13
N ARG A 470 -62.98 -44.82 1.14
CA ARG A 470 -62.81 -45.86 2.14
C ARG A 470 -64.00 -45.96 3.10
N GLY A 471 -64.68 -44.85 3.40
CA GLY A 471 -65.89 -44.84 4.22
C GLY A 471 -67.16 -45.32 3.49
N ARG A 472 -67.11 -45.46 2.16
CA ARG A 472 -68.20 -46.02 1.33
C ARG A 472 -68.07 -47.54 1.10
N LEU A 473 -66.96 -48.15 1.52
CA LEU A 473 -66.72 -49.60 1.57
C LEU A 473 -66.96 -50.10 2.99
#